data_AF-A0A137NZ11-F1
#
_entry.id   AF-A0A137NZ11-F1
#
_cell.length_a   1.000
_cell.length_b   1.000
_cell.length_c   1.000
_cell.angle_alpha   90.00
_cell.angle_beta   90.00
_cell.angle_gamma   90.00
#
_symmetry.space_group_name_H-M   'P 1'
#
loop_
_entity.id
_entity.type
_entity.pdbx_description
1 polymer ?
#
loop_
_entity_poly.entity_id
_entity_poly.type
_entity_poly.pdbx_seq_one_letter_code
_entity_poly.pdbx_strand_id
1 'polypeptide(L)' 'IWGDMNKMVTPNDPIFWMHHVMVDKIWWEWQQRDPKRLTEYFGFGATLDDDLWNVNAKVRDVMDTESDGQCYKYER' A
#
# COMPACT_ATOMS: atom_id res chain seq x y z
N ILE A 1 12.23 16.31 -5.20
CA ILE A 1 12.26 14.97 -5.84
C ILE A 1 12.70 15.15 -7.28
N TRP A 2 13.93 14.75 -7.61
CA TRP A 2 14.56 14.72 -8.95
C TRP A 2 15.76 13.76 -8.87
N GLY A 3 16.53 13.61 -9.94
CA GLY A 3 17.53 12.53 -10.04
C GLY A 3 16.82 11.21 -10.36
N ASP A 4 17.24 10.12 -9.75
CA ASP A 4 16.64 8.80 -10.02
C ASP A 4 15.19 8.68 -9.51
N MET A 5 14.78 9.56 -8.60
CA MET A 5 13.39 9.67 -8.13
C MET A 5 12.38 10.18 -9.18
N ASN A 6 12.82 10.58 -10.38
CA ASN A 6 11.92 10.92 -11.50
C ASN A 6 12.04 9.92 -12.67
N LYS A 7 12.42 8.67 -12.38
CA LYS A 7 12.64 7.62 -13.37
C LYS A 7 11.95 6.33 -12.92
N MET A 8 11.74 5.36 -13.81
CA MET A 8 11.21 4.04 -13.41
C MET A 8 12.18 3.20 -12.56
N VAL A 9 13.36 3.74 -12.25
CA VAL A 9 14.37 3.17 -11.35
C VAL A 9 14.39 3.89 -10.01
N THR A 10 13.30 4.60 -9.64
CA THR A 10 13.17 5.29 -8.35
C THR A 10 13.55 4.43 -7.13
N PRO A 11 13.31 3.10 -7.08
CA PRO A 11 13.67 2.31 -5.89
C PRO A 11 15.18 2.26 -5.60
N ASN A 12 16.03 2.67 -6.56
CA ASN A 12 17.48 2.77 -6.37
C ASN A 12 17.89 3.99 -5.51
N ASP A 13 17.03 5.01 -5.39
CA ASP A 13 17.27 6.14 -4.50
C ASP A 13 16.70 5.81 -3.10
N PRO A 14 17.50 5.86 -2.02
CA PRO A 14 17.04 5.50 -0.67
C PRO A 14 15.81 6.27 -0.17
N ILE A 15 15.57 7.49 -0.66
CA ILE A 15 14.41 8.30 -0.27
C ILE A 15 13.10 7.68 -0.76
N PHE A 16 13.13 6.82 -1.78
CA PHE A 16 11.96 6.12 -2.31
C PHE A 16 11.15 5.40 -1.22
N TRP A 17 11.84 4.66 -0.35
CA TRP A 17 11.17 3.87 0.69
C TRP A 17 10.46 4.78 1.70
N MET A 18 11.11 5.85 2.15
CA MET A 18 10.48 6.82 3.06
C MET A 18 9.30 7.55 2.40
N HIS A 19 9.40 7.85 1.10
CA HIS A 19 8.29 8.43 0.36
C HIS A 19 7.08 7.49 0.33
N HIS A 20 7.28 6.21 0.02
CA HIS A 20 6.20 5.23 -0.04
C HIS A 20 5.63 4.87 1.34
N VAL A 21 6.42 4.91 2.41
CA VAL A 21 5.91 4.80 3.78
C VAL A 21 4.92 5.92 4.09
N MET A 22 5.16 7.15 3.62
CA MET A 22 4.20 8.24 3.80
C MET A 22 2.93 8.05 2.97
N VAL A 23 3.05 7.52 1.75
CA VAL A 23 1.89 7.18 0.91
C VAL A 23 1.04 6.11 1.59
N ASP A 24 1.66 5.07 2.12
CA ASP A 24 0.98 4.00 2.86
C ASP A 24 0.31 4.55 4.14
N LYS A 25 1.00 5.42 4.89
CA LYS A 25 0.39 6.09 6.04
C LYS A 25 -0.87 6.88 5.67
N ILE A 26 -0.84 7.66 4.57
CA ILE A 26 -2.01 8.42 4.12
C ILE A 26 -3.16 7.49 3.73
N TRP A 27 -2.86 6.38 3.06
CA TRP A 27 -3.84 5.34 2.72
C TRP A 27 -4.45 4.73 3.99
N TRP A 28 -3.61 4.30 4.93
CA TRP A 28 -4.02 3.75 6.21
C TRP A 28 -4.92 4.73 6.98
N GLU A 29 -4.51 6.00 7.11
CA GLU A 29 -5.33 7.04 7.76
C GLU A 29 -6.67 7.25 7.05
N TRP A 30 -6.73 7.10 5.72
CA TRP A 30 -7.98 7.15 4.98
C TRP A 30 -8.85 5.94 5.30
N GLN A 31 -8.30 4.73 5.41
CA GLN A 31 -9.04 3.52 5.80
C GLN A 31 -9.62 3.62 7.22
N GLN A 32 -8.86 4.17 8.17
CA GLN A 32 -9.31 4.31 9.57
C GLN A 32 -10.53 5.23 9.77
N ARG A 33 -10.93 6.01 8.77
CA ARG A 33 -12.09 6.91 8.86
C ARG A 33 -13.43 6.18 8.69
N ASP A 34 -13.46 5.02 8.05
CA ASP A 34 -14.66 4.19 7.90
C ASP A 34 -14.25 2.72 7.71
N PRO A 35 -14.68 1.78 8.58
CA PRO A 35 -14.34 0.37 8.46
C PRO A 35 -14.63 -0.26 7.09
N LYS A 36 -15.61 0.25 6.33
CA LYS A 36 -15.90 -0.24 4.98
C LYS A 36 -14.73 -0.07 4.02
N ARG A 37 -13.89 0.94 4.25
CA ARG A 37 -12.75 1.30 3.39
C ARG A 37 -11.65 0.25 3.35
N LEU A 38 -11.57 -0.62 4.36
CA LEU A 38 -10.67 -1.78 4.31
C LEU A 38 -10.97 -2.70 3.13
N THR A 39 -12.23 -2.73 2.68
CA THR A 39 -12.68 -3.55 1.54
C THR A 39 -13.01 -2.73 0.30
N GLU A 40 -12.82 -1.41 0.34
CA GLU A 40 -13.02 -0.54 -0.81
C GLU A 40 -11.82 -0.60 -1.74
N TYR A 41 -11.87 -1.55 -2.67
CA TYR A 41 -10.89 -1.71 -3.73
C TYR A 41 -11.60 -1.90 -5.07
N PHE A 42 -11.52 -0.90 -5.95
CA PHE A 42 -12.26 -0.86 -7.20
C PHE A 42 -11.57 0.02 -8.25
N GLY A 43 -11.94 -0.18 -9.52
CA GLY A 43 -11.45 0.58 -10.67
C GLY A 43 -10.77 -0.33 -11.70
N PHE A 44 -11.00 -0.07 -13.00
CA PHE A 44 -10.41 -0.85 -14.11
C PHE A 44 -10.59 -2.38 -14.03
N GLY A 45 -11.66 -2.86 -13.38
CA GLY A 45 -11.93 -4.29 -13.19
C GLY A 45 -11.14 -4.93 -12.05
N ALA A 46 -10.42 -4.14 -11.24
CA ALA A 46 -9.67 -4.63 -10.10
C ALA A 46 -10.59 -5.08 -8.96
N THR A 47 -10.22 -6.17 -8.30
CA THR A 47 -10.97 -6.78 -7.21
C THR A 47 -10.06 -7.21 -6.05
N LEU A 48 -10.64 -7.42 -4.87
CA LEU A 48 -9.93 -7.95 -3.70
C LEU A 48 -9.36 -9.36 -3.92
N ASP A 49 -9.85 -10.07 -4.94
CA ASP A 49 -9.51 -11.46 -5.25
C ASP A 49 -8.35 -11.58 -6.23
N ASP A 50 -7.89 -10.45 -6.77
CA ASP A 50 -6.78 -10.35 -7.71
C ASP A 50 -5.47 -10.78 -7.03
N ASP A 51 -4.66 -11.52 -7.78
CA ASP A 51 -3.38 -11.99 -7.28
C ASP A 51 -2.32 -10.89 -7.40
N LEU A 52 -1.60 -10.65 -6.31
CA LEU A 52 -0.46 -9.75 -6.28
C LEU A 52 0.75 -10.44 -6.91
N TRP A 53 1.23 -9.85 -8.00
CA TRP A 53 2.36 -10.35 -8.76
C TRP A 53 3.60 -10.51 -7.86
N ASN A 54 4.28 -11.65 -7.98
CA ASN A 54 5.53 -11.98 -7.29
C ASN A 54 5.50 -12.05 -5.75
N VAL A 55 4.33 -12.04 -5.09
CA VAL A 55 4.25 -12.17 -3.62
C VAL A 55 3.32 -13.29 -3.12
N ASN A 56 2.71 -14.07 -4.03
CA ASN A 56 1.81 -15.20 -3.69
C ASN A 56 0.76 -14.85 -2.61
N ALA A 57 0.14 -13.69 -2.78
CA ALA A 57 -0.90 -13.16 -1.90
C ALA A 57 -1.98 -12.51 -2.76
N LYS A 58 -3.19 -12.37 -2.23
CA LYS A 58 -4.28 -11.62 -2.85
C LYS A 58 -4.29 -10.18 -2.35
N VAL A 59 -4.98 -9.30 -3.07
CA VAL A 59 -5.18 -7.93 -2.60
C VAL A 59 -5.82 -7.92 -1.22
N ARG A 60 -6.84 -8.75 -0.96
CA ARG A 60 -7.52 -8.83 0.35
C ARG A 60 -6.56 -9.10 1.53
N ASP A 61 -5.48 -9.83 1.28
CA ASP A 61 -4.52 -10.28 2.29
C ASP A 61 -3.62 -9.12 2.76
N VAL A 62 -3.52 -8.04 1.97
CA VAL A 62 -2.62 -6.90 2.27
C VAL A 62 -3.33 -5.59 2.61
N MET A 63 -4.66 -5.56 2.58
CA MET A 63 -5.43 -4.32 2.76
C MET A 63 -5.44 -3.82 4.21
N ASP A 64 -5.12 -4.67 5.17
CA ASP A 64 -5.09 -4.35 6.60
C ASP A 64 -3.67 -4.57 7.15
N THR A 65 -3.11 -3.53 7.76
CA THR A 65 -1.72 -3.51 8.24
C THR A 65 -1.52 -4.32 9.52
N GLU A 66 -2.61 -4.75 10.16
CA GLU A 66 -2.60 -5.50 11.41
C GLU A 66 -3.16 -6.93 11.26
N SER A 67 -3.46 -7.38 10.04
CA SER A 67 -3.90 -8.76 9.77
C SER A 67 -3.13 -9.45 8.66
N ASP A 68 -3.38 -10.77 8.54
CA ASP A 68 -2.82 -11.69 7.54
C ASP A 68 -1.29 -11.61 7.30
N GLY A 69 -0.53 -11.62 8.41
CA GLY A 69 0.93 -11.63 8.40
C GLY A 69 1.59 -10.26 8.50
N GLN A 70 0.81 -9.17 8.43
CA GLN A 70 1.26 -7.83 8.77
C GLN A 70 0.91 -7.51 10.23
N CYS A 71 1.79 -6.77 10.92
CA CYS A 71 1.66 -6.43 12.34
C CYS A 71 2.21 -5.02 12.62
N TYR A 72 1.87 -4.04 11.80
CA TYR A 72 2.34 -2.67 11.98
C TYR A 72 1.21 -1.64 11.96
N LYS A 73 1.48 -0.49 12.58
CA LYS A 73 0.58 0.65 12.63
C LYS A 73 1.38 1.94 12.52
N TYR A 74 0.73 2.99 12.02
CA TYR A 74 1.31 4.32 12.00
C TYR A 74 0.96 5.11 13.25
N GLU A 75 1.95 5.82 13.80
CA GLU A 75 1.69 6.80 14.85
C GLU A 75 0.93 8.00 14.26
N ARG A 76 -0.02 8.52 15.04
CA ARG A 76 -0.88 9.64 14.67
C ARG A 76 -0.21 10.97 15.01
#